data_AF-A0A2N2UMH5-F1
#
_entry.id   AF-A0A2N2UMH5-F1
#
_cell.length_a   1.000
_cell.length_b   1.000
_cell.length_c   1.000
_cell.angle_alpha   90.00
_cell.angle_beta   90.00
_cell.angle_gamma   90.00
#
_symmetry.space_group_name_H-M   'P 1'
#
loop_
_entity.id
_entity.type
_entity.pdbx_description
1 polymer ?
#
loop_
_entity_poly.entity_id
_entity_poly.type
_entity_poly.pdbx_seq_one_letter_code
_entity_poly.pdbx_strand_id
1 'polypeptide(L)' 'MTQTSVQTVAASAEHIEYVMRLGDNALILGQRLSEWCGHAPVIEEDLALANMALDLVGQARLLLTHA' A
#
# COMPACT_ATOMS: atom_id res chain seq x y z
N MET A 1 -10.68 7.18 -43.27
CA MET A 1 -9.84 8.12 -42.50
C MET A 1 -10.70 8.60 -41.35
N THR A 2 -10.57 8.19 -40.10
CA THR A 2 -9.47 7.63 -39.31
C THR A 2 -10.10 6.85 -38.15
N GLN A 3 -9.72 5.59 -37.94
CA GLN A 3 -10.11 4.84 -36.74
C GLN A 3 -9.35 5.43 -35.53
N THR A 4 -10.09 5.93 -34.54
CA THR A 4 -9.56 6.25 -33.21
C THR A 4 -9.36 4.92 -32.48
N SER A 5 -8.13 4.41 -32.50
CA SER A 5 -7.73 3.28 -31.67
C SER A 5 -7.77 3.72 -30.21
N VAL A 6 -8.69 3.15 -29.43
CA VAL A 6 -8.61 3.17 -27.98
C VAL A 6 -7.40 2.33 -27.62
N GLN A 7 -6.26 2.97 -27.34
CA GLN A 7 -5.09 2.29 -26.81
C GLN A 7 -5.45 1.80 -25.41
N THR A 8 -5.61 0.49 -25.25
CA THR A 8 -5.51 -0.16 -23.93
C THR A 8 -4.08 0.09 -23.45
N VAL A 9 -3.90 1.05 -22.55
CA VAL A 9 -2.59 1.36 -21.99
C VAL A 9 -2.16 0.16 -21.16
N ALA A 10 -1.31 -0.70 -21.72
CA ALA A 10 -0.54 -1.63 -20.91
C ALA A 10 0.26 -0.79 -19.90
N ALA A 11 0.27 -1.20 -18.62
CA ALA A 11 0.99 -0.47 -17.59
C ALA A 11 2.45 -0.27 -18.03
N SER A 12 2.90 0.99 -18.11
CA SER A 12 4.28 1.30 -18.47
C SER A 12 5.22 0.78 -17.38
N ALA A 13 6.46 0.46 -17.73
CA ALA A 13 7.46 0.02 -16.76
C ALA A 13 7.62 1.03 -15.61
N GLU A 14 7.57 2.33 -15.92
CA GLU A 14 7.60 3.42 -14.95
C GLU A 14 6.38 3.40 -14.00
N HIS A 15 5.18 3.07 -14.51
CA HIS A 15 3.98 2.94 -13.68
C HIS A 15 4.11 1.76 -12.70
N ILE A 16 4.58 0.61 -13.18
CA ILE A 16 4.79 -0.58 -12.36
C ILE A 16 5.84 -0.31 -11.27
N GLU A 17 6.97 0.32 -11.62
CA GLU A 17 8.01 0.69 -10.64
C GLU A 17 7.46 1.67 -9.58
N TYR A 18 6.68 2.67 -9.99
CA TYR A 18 6.09 3.62 -9.07
C TYR A 18 5.11 2.95 -8.08
N VAL A 19 4.23 2.08 -8.58
CA VAL A 19 3.28 1.35 -7.73
C VAL A 19 4.01 0.39 -6.78
N MET A 20 5.05 -0.32 -7.24
CA MET A 20 5.89 -1.14 -6.37
C MET A 20 6.49 -0.33 -5.22
N ARG A 21 7.10 0.83 -5.51
CA ARG A 21 7.69 1.70 -4.47
C ARG A 21 6.65 2.18 -3.46
N LEU A 22 5.42 2.47 -3.91
CA LEU A 22 4.33 2.84 -3.00
C LEU A 22 3.90 1.65 -2.12
N GLY A 23 3.82 0.45 -2.70
CA GLY A 23 3.52 -0.79 -1.98
C GLY A 23 4.58 -1.12 -0.92
N ASP A 24 5.85 -0.99 -1.26
CA ASP A 24 6.97 -1.19 -0.34
C ASP A 24 6.96 -0.20 0.83
N ASN A 25 6.68 1.08 0.56
CA ASN A 25 6.53 2.10 1.59
C ASN A 25 5.41 1.74 2.57
N ALA A 26 4.23 1.36 2.06
CA ALA A 26 3.10 0.96 2.89
C ALA A 26 3.43 -0.30 3.71
N LEU A 27 4.12 -1.27 3.11
CA LEU A 27 4.51 -2.51 3.77
C LEU A 27 5.47 -2.25 4.94
N ILE A 28 6.53 -1.46 4.71
CA ILE A 28 7.53 -1.15 5.74
C ILE A 28 6.90 -0.35 6.87
N LEU A 29 6.07 0.64 6.57
CA LEU A 29 5.37 1.43 7.60
C LEU A 29 4.41 0.55 8.42
N GLY A 30 3.65 -0.34 7.77
CA GLY A 30 2.78 -1.29 8.48
C GLY A 30 3.57 -2.22 9.40
N GLN A 31 4.73 -2.72 8.95
CA GLN A 31 5.65 -3.52 9.76
C GLN A 31 6.15 -2.75 10.98
N ARG A 32 6.67 -1.53 10.78
CA ARG A 32 7.17 -0.65 11.85
C ARG A 32 6.09 -0.30 12.87
N LEU A 33 4.87 -0.01 12.43
CA LEU A 33 3.75 0.26 13.34
C LEU A 33 3.32 -0.98 14.13
N SER A 34 3.38 -2.17 13.50
CA SER A 34 3.04 -3.42 14.17
C SER A 34 3.99 -3.74 15.34
N GLU A 35 5.23 -3.26 15.30
CA GLU A 35 6.17 -3.41 16.43
C GLU A 35 5.74 -2.65 17.69
N TRP A 36 4.95 -1.59 17.52
CA TRP A 36 4.43 -0.79 18.64
C TRP A 36 3.15 -1.36 19.25
N CYS A 37 2.58 -2.41 18.66
CA CYS A 37 1.43 -3.10 19.23
C CYS A 37 1.77 -3.63 20.63
N GLY A 38 0.93 -3.33 21.61
CA GLY A 38 1.14 -3.65 23.03
C GLY A 38 2.03 -2.66 23.79
N HIS A 39 2.54 -1.61 23.14
CA HIS A 39 3.44 -0.62 23.75
C HIS A 39 2.77 0.74 23.99
N ALA A 40 1.53 0.94 23.53
CA ALA A 40 0.80 2.16 23.78
C ALA A 40 0.33 2.26 25.26
N PRO A 41 0.19 3.49 25.81
CA PRO A 41 -0.14 3.69 27.22
C PRO A 41 -1.59 3.34 27.59
N VAL A 42 -2.51 3.32 26.62
CA VAL A 42 -3.92 2.94 26.80
C VAL A 42 -4.39 2.09 25.62
N ILE A 43 -5.43 1.27 25.86
CA ILE A 43 -5.87 0.23 24.93
C ILE A 43 -6.49 0.82 23.66
N GLU A 44 -7.19 1.94 23.78
CA GLU A 44 -7.83 2.64 22.68
C GLU A 44 -6.78 3.11 21.66
N GLU A 45 -5.66 3.67 22.13
CA GLU A 45 -4.54 4.07 21.29
C GLU A 45 -3.82 2.86 20.68
N ASP A 46 -3.62 1.78 21.44
CA ASP A 46 -2.99 0.56 20.92
C ASP A 46 -3.82 -0.07 19.81
N LEU A 47 -5.14 -0.13 20.00
CA LEU A 47 -6.09 -0.62 19.02
C LEU A 47 -6.11 0.28 17.77
N ALA A 48 -6.07 1.61 17.95
CA ALA A 48 -5.99 2.54 16.83
C ALA A 48 -4.69 2.37 16.02
N LEU A 49 -3.54 2.20 16.70
CA LEU A 49 -2.25 1.95 16.06
C LEU A 49 -2.24 0.62 15.29
N ALA A 50 -2.75 -0.45 15.90
CA ALA A 50 -2.88 -1.75 15.25
C ALA A 50 -3.80 -1.69 14.02
N ASN A 51 -4.90 -0.93 14.09
CA ASN A 51 -5.80 -0.74 12.96
C ASN A 51 -5.12 0.02 11.80
N MET A 52 -4.35 1.07 12.11
CA MET A 52 -3.55 1.79 11.10
C MET A 52 -2.49 0.88 10.46
N ALA A 53 -1.82 0.04 11.25
CA ALA A 53 -0.86 -0.93 10.72
C ALA A 53 -1.53 -1.92 9.76
N LEU A 54 -2.73 -2.42 10.11
CA LEU A 54 -3.50 -3.32 9.28
C LEU A 54 -3.94 -2.66 7.96
N ASP A 55 -4.40 -1.41 8.01
CA ASP A 55 -4.79 -0.65 6.81
C ASP A 55 -3.60 -0.49 5.85
N LEU A 56 -2.41 -0.17 6.36
CA LEU A 56 -1.18 -0.06 5.56
C LEU A 56 -0.78 -1.40 4.92
N VAL A 57 -0.92 -2.51 5.65
CA VAL A 57 -0.71 -3.86 5.09
C VAL A 57 -1.74 -4.17 3.99
N GLY A 58 -2.99 -3.74 4.19
CA GLY A 58 -4.04 -3.83 3.16
C GLY A 58 -3.70 -3.04 1.90
N GLN A 59 -3.23 -1.80 2.05
CA GLN A 59 -2.76 -0.95 0.94
C GLN A 59 -1.57 -1.58 0.23
N ALA A 60 -0.57 -2.05 0.97
CA ALA A 60 0.59 -2.74 0.41
C ALA A 60 0.18 -3.95 -0.42
N ARG A 61 -0.73 -4.78 0.10
CA ARG A 61 -1.25 -5.95 -0.63
C ARG A 61 -1.93 -5.54 -1.94
N LEU A 62 -2.78 -4.51 -1.91
CA LEU A 62 -3.47 -4.04 -3.12
C LEU A 62 -2.49 -3.50 -4.17
N LEU A 63 -1.52 -2.67 -3.74
CA LEU A 63 -0.54 -2.06 -4.63
C LEU A 63 0.42 -3.11 -5.22
N LEU A 64 0.96 -4.02 -4.40
CA LEU A 64 1.87 -5.07 -4.86
C LEU A 64 1.17 -6.15 -5.70
N THR A 65 -0.16 -6.32 -5.57
CA THR A 65 -0.93 -7.20 -6.47
C THR A 65 -1.20 -6.51 -7.82
N HIS A 66 -1.25 -5.18 -7.83
CA HIS A 66 -1.50 -4.39 -9.05
C HIS A 66 -0.23 -4.18 -9.89
N ALA A 67 0.92 -4.06 -9.23
CA ALA A 67 2.23 -3.90 -9.88
C ALA A 67 2.69 -5.19 -10.58
#